data_AF-A0A087DP65-F1
#
_entry.id   AF-A0A087DP65-F1
#
_cell.length_a   1.000
_cell.length_b   1.000
_cell.length_c   1.000
_cell.angle_alpha   90.00
_cell.angle_beta   90.00
_cell.angle_gamma   90.00
#
_symmetry.space_group_name_H-M   'P 1'
#
loop_
_entity.id
_entity.type
_entity.pdbx_description
1 polymer ?
#
loop_
_entity_poly.entity_id
_entity_poly.type
_entity_poly.pdbx_seq_one_letter_code
_entity_poly.pdbx_strand_id
1 'polypeptide(L)' 'MGKSVKYAGRYRMRLLEVQVIVDKGYGKVDFAIPYLREYLREHAAFIRMSLER' A
#
# COMPACT_ATOMS: atom_id res chain seq x y z
N MET A 1 -11.76 -2.75 -4.88
CA MET A 1 -10.92 -3.85 -4.35
C MET A 1 -11.85 -4.96 -3.90
N GLY A 2 -11.87 -6.12 -4.57
CA GLY A 2 -12.74 -7.26 -4.21
C GLY A 2 -12.36 -7.95 -2.90
N LYS A 3 -12.08 -7.19 -1.84
CA LYS A 3 -11.67 -7.65 -0.51
C LYS A 3 -12.59 -7.02 0.54
N SER A 4 -12.85 -7.75 1.62
CA SER A 4 -13.73 -7.28 2.71
C SER A 4 -13.10 -6.12 3.49
N VAL A 5 -13.96 -5.31 4.14
CA VAL A 5 -13.52 -4.24 5.05
C VAL A 5 -12.63 -4.79 6.17
N LYS A 6 -12.97 -5.95 6.73
CA LYS A 6 -12.16 -6.65 7.75
C LYS A 6 -10.76 -7.00 7.23
N TYR A 7 -10.66 -7.45 5.98
CA TYR A 7 -9.38 -7.74 5.35
C TYR A 7 -8.55 -6.47 5.18
N ALA A 8 -9.14 -5.41 4.63
CA ALA A 8 -8.46 -4.12 4.46
C ALA A 8 -7.98 -3.54 5.79
N GLY A 9 -8.80 -3.61 6.84
CA GLY A 9 -8.43 -3.15 8.19
C GLY A 9 -7.23 -3.91 8.77
N ARG A 10 -7.21 -5.25 8.66
CA ARG A 10 -6.05 -6.05 9.11
C ARG A 10 -4.78 -5.72 8.32
N TYR A 11 -4.90 -5.51 7.01
CA TYR A 11 -3.75 -5.16 6.20
C TYR A 11 -3.22 -3.75 6.52
N ARG A 12 -4.12 -2.78 6.74
CA ARG A 12 -3.76 -1.44 7.21
C ARG A 12 -3.00 -1.48 8.53
N MET A 13 -3.47 -2.26 9.51
CA MET A 13 -2.79 -2.45 10.79
C MET A 13 -1.34 -2.90 10.60
N ARG A 14 -1.11 -3.94 9.80
CA ARG A 14 0.24 -4.45 9.53
C ARG A 14 1.15 -3.39 8.90
N LEU A 15 0.65 -2.65 7.91
CA LEU A 15 1.43 -1.61 7.24
C LEU A 15 1.78 -0.43 8.15
N LEU A 16 0.93 -0.13 9.15
CA LEU A 16 1.23 0.84 10.19
C LEU A 16 2.28 0.31 11.17
N GLU A 17 2.14 -0.94 11.63
CA GLU A 17 3.07 -1.60 12.56
C GLU A 17 4.50 -1.60 12.00
N VAL A 18 4.65 -1.86 10.70
CA VAL A 18 5.96 -1.87 10.03
C VAL A 18 6.36 -0.50 9.45
N GLN A 19 5.63 0.57 9.76
CA GLN A 19 5.92 1.94 9.33
C GLN A 19 6.10 2.09 7.81
N VAL A 20 5.27 1.41 7.02
CA VAL A 20 5.20 1.61 5.56
C VAL A 20 4.24 2.76 5.23
N ILE A 21 3.18 2.90 6.02
CA ILE A 21 2.19 3.98 5.89
C ILE A 21 2.02 4.73 7.21
N VAL A 22 1.46 5.94 7.14
CA VAL A 22 1.03 6.75 8.28
C VAL A 22 -0.44 7.14 8.14
N ASP A 23 -1.13 7.35 9.27
CA ASP A 23 -2.50 7.85 9.27
C ASP A 23 -2.56 9.34 8.85
N LYS A 24 -3.56 9.71 8.04
CA LYS A 24 -3.82 11.09 7.60
C LYS A 24 -5.28 11.51 7.84
N GLY A 25 -5.95 10.89 8.81
CA GLY A 25 -7.36 11.13 9.11
C GLY A 25 -8.30 10.13 8.44
N TYR A 26 -9.60 10.43 8.52
CA TYR A 26 -10.67 9.45 8.26
C TYR A 26 -10.53 8.75 6.90
N GLY A 27 -10.18 7.46 6.94
CA GLY A 27 -10.02 6.60 5.76
C GLY A 27 -8.79 6.89 4.90
N LYS A 28 -7.87 7.76 5.33
CA LYS A 28 -6.72 8.22 4.54
C LYS A 28 -5.40 7.81 5.18
N VAL A 29 -4.44 7.45 4.32
CA VAL A 29 -3.08 7.11 4.71
C VAL A 29 -2.10 7.71 3.70
N ASP A 30 -0.87 7.93 4.13
CA ASP A 30 0.26 8.29 3.26
C ASP A 30 1.42 7.32 3.44
N PHE A 31 2.39 7.33 2.53
CA PHE A 31 3.61 6.55 2.70
C PHE A 31 4.50 7.20 3.76
N ALA A 32 5.02 6.38 4.67
CA ALA A 32 6.01 6.82 5.65
C ALA A 32 7.42 6.88 5.04
N ILE A 33 7.67 6.03 4.04
CA ILE A 33 8.96 5.87 3.38
C ILE A 33 9.11 6.95 2.29
N PRO A 34 10.13 7.82 2.36
CA PRO A 34 10.39 8.82 1.33
C PRO A 34 10.51 8.20 -0.05
N TYR A 35 9.95 8.87 -1.06
CA TYR A 35 10.02 8.47 -2.47
C TYR A 35 9.36 7.11 -2.82
N LEU A 36 8.72 6.44 -1.87
CA LEU A 36 8.08 5.14 -2.13
C LEU A 36 6.95 5.25 -3.15
N ARG A 37 6.26 6.39 -3.21
CA ARG A 37 5.20 6.65 -4.17
C ARG A 37 5.74 6.69 -5.61
N GLU A 38 6.84 7.38 -5.81
CA GLU A 38 7.57 7.53 -7.06
C GLU A 38 8.12 6.18 -7.48
N TYR A 39 8.84 5.51 -6.57
CA TYR A 39 9.38 4.17 -6.81
C TYR A 39 8.30 3.18 -7.26
N LEU A 40 7.17 3.10 -6.54
CA LEU A 40 6.07 2.20 -6.90
C LEU A 40 5.43 2.58 -8.23
N ARG A 41 5.36 3.86 -8.61
CA ARG A 41 4.81 4.26 -9.92
C ARG A 41 5.72 3.85 -11.06
N GLU A 42 7.02 4.06 -10.90
CA GLU A 42 8.04 3.69 -11.88
C GLU A 42 8.16 2.16 -12.04
N HIS A 43 8.02 1.42 -10.93
CA HIS A 43 8.23 -0.04 -10.89
C HIS A 43 6.93 -0.85 -10.89
N ALA A 44 5.74 -0.26 -10.76
CA ALA A 44 4.46 -0.98 -10.85
C ALA A 44 4.25 -1.64 -12.22
N ALA A 45 4.89 -1.12 -13.27
CA ALA A 45 4.94 -1.78 -14.57
C ALA A 45 5.57 -3.18 -14.50
N PHE A 46 6.49 -3.42 -13.56
CA PHE A 46 7.21 -4.69 -13.40
C PHE A 46 6.34 -5.78 -12.75
N ILE A 47 5.57 -5.45 -11.71
CA ILE A 47 4.72 -6.44 -11.01
C ILE A 47 3.56 -6.91 -11.89
N ARG A 48 2.96 -6.01 -12.68
CA ARG A 48 1.88 -6.37 -13.61
C ARG A 48 2.36 -7.37 -14.67
N MET A 49 3.56 -7.16 -15.23
CA MET A 49 4.16 -8.04 -16.24
C MET A 49 4.61 -9.40 -15.66
N SER A 50 4.97 -9.46 -14.38
CA SER A 50 5.34 -10.71 -13.70
C SER A 50 4.15 -11.59 -13.32
N LEU A 51 2.94 -11.03 -13.18
CA LEU A 51 1.71 -11.78 -12.83
C LEU A 51 0.95 -12.32 -14.04
N GLU A 52 1.39 -11.97 -15.26
CA GLU A 52 0.81 -12.40 -16.53
C GLU A 52 1.66 -13.49 -17.24
N ARG A 53 2.65 -14.08 -16.54
CA ARG A 53 3.41 -15.27 -16.97
C ARG A 53 2.94 -16.54 -16.28
#